data_AF-A0A7W9BGR8-F1
#
_entry.id   AF-A0A7W9BGR8-F1
#
_cell.length_a   1.000
_cell.length_b   1.000
_cell.length_c   1.000
_cell.angle_alpha   90.00
_cell.angle_beta   90.00
_cell.angle_gamma   90.00
#
_symmetry.space_group_name_H-M   'P 1'
#
loop_
_entity.id
_entity.type
_entity.pdbx_description
1 polymer ?
#
loop_
_entity_poly.entity_id
_entity_poly.type
_entity_poly.pdbx_seq_one_letter_code
_entity_poly.pdbx_strand_id
1 'polypeptide(L)'
;MTTLSSQGTQLAHGTTAAILALTFTINYGMVLTHQVALLDHLWSLSVEEHAYMILAGLALLTGRRSTSGAWLMAAMGTLAAVNAVVSRELLGQTLQQTHWRTDVAACGVFLSASLWLVFRHRKVWPWAGPICAAIAVACKFADHEAVQFGLSNLALAVAITTIDRAPKLFRSALSAGWLRRIGLYSFSMYLWQQPFYKMFRAGAAPAPILLCGAAIYALLSFYLVENPSRRALNLLFDRWLKTRSPRLSSQGQT
;
A
#
# COMPACT_ATOMS: atom_id res chain seq x y z
N MET A 1 -15.04 -36.51 -13.86
CA MET A 1 -16.33 -35.94 -13.43
C MET A 1 -16.12 -35.30 -12.08
N THR A 2 -15.72 -34.02 -12.06
CA THR A 2 -16.57 -32.84 -11.76
C THR A 2 -16.65 -32.51 -10.27
N THR A 3 -15.64 -31.79 -9.78
CA THR A 3 -15.79 -30.78 -8.71
C THR A 3 -14.81 -29.62 -8.96
N LEU A 4 -14.97 -28.98 -10.13
CA LEU A 4 -14.36 -27.69 -10.49
C LEU A 4 -15.11 -26.50 -9.82
N SER A 5 -15.64 -26.69 -8.61
CA SER A 5 -16.71 -25.83 -8.07
C SER A 5 -16.46 -25.28 -6.66
N SER A 6 -15.21 -25.03 -6.24
CA SER A 6 -14.99 -24.37 -4.92
C SER A 6 -13.86 -23.35 -4.81
N GLN A 7 -13.11 -23.02 -5.87
CA GLN A 7 -12.17 -21.88 -5.84
C GLN A 7 -12.16 -21.11 -7.16
N GLY A 8 -12.95 -20.03 -7.22
CA GLY A 8 -12.93 -19.01 -8.27
C GLY A 8 -13.55 -19.46 -9.59
N THR A 9 -14.78 -19.05 -9.85
CA THR A 9 -15.42 -19.25 -11.15
C THR A 9 -14.59 -18.61 -12.27
N GLN A 10 -14.32 -19.45 -13.26
CA GLN A 10 -13.58 -19.19 -14.48
C GLN A 10 -14.12 -17.97 -15.24
N LEU A 11 -13.24 -17.02 -15.59
CA LEU A 11 -13.28 -16.08 -16.74
C LEU A 11 -14.54 -15.23 -17.04
N ALA A 12 -15.73 -15.54 -16.51
CA ALA A 12 -17.01 -14.92 -16.84
C ALA A 12 -17.15 -13.47 -16.37
N HIS A 13 -16.23 -13.01 -15.51
CA HIS A 13 -16.21 -11.64 -14.98
C HIS A 13 -14.96 -10.87 -15.41
N GLY A 14 -14.23 -11.30 -16.44
CA GLY A 14 -12.95 -10.69 -16.84
C GLY A 14 -13.06 -9.19 -17.16
N THR A 15 -14.10 -8.78 -17.89
CA THR A 15 -14.36 -7.37 -18.22
C THR A 15 -14.79 -6.58 -16.99
N THR A 16 -15.71 -7.10 -16.19
CA THR A 16 -16.15 -6.47 -14.93
C THR A 16 -14.97 -6.29 -13.97
N ALA A 17 -14.13 -7.31 -13.82
CA ALA A 17 -12.90 -7.27 -13.04
C ALA A 17 -11.92 -6.22 -13.54
N ALA A 18 -11.72 -6.13 -14.87
CA ALA A 18 -10.87 -5.12 -15.47
C ALA A 18 -11.41 -3.70 -15.22
N ILE A 19 -12.72 -3.49 -15.37
CA ILE A 19 -13.37 -2.20 -15.08
C ILE A 19 -13.22 -1.84 -13.60
N LEU A 20 -13.48 -2.79 -12.69
CA LEU A 20 -13.31 -2.60 -11.25
C LEU A 20 -11.85 -2.28 -10.88
N ALA A 21 -10.88 -2.93 -11.53
CA ALA A 21 -9.46 -2.65 -11.34
C ALA A 21 -9.08 -1.25 -11.88
N LEU A 22 -9.52 -0.90 -13.09
CA LEU A 22 -9.24 0.40 -13.73
C LEU A 22 -9.89 1.57 -12.98
N THR A 23 -11.03 1.34 -12.35
CA THR A 23 -11.73 2.34 -11.52
C THR A 23 -11.28 2.31 -10.07
N PHE A 24 -10.32 1.45 -9.71
CA PHE A 24 -9.85 1.23 -8.34
C PHE A 24 -10.95 0.83 -7.34
N THR A 25 -12.04 0.21 -7.79
CA THR A 25 -13.16 -0.22 -6.93
C THR A 25 -13.22 -1.74 -6.68
N ILE A 26 -12.18 -2.49 -7.12
CA ILE A 26 -12.16 -3.96 -7.03
C ILE A 26 -12.29 -4.50 -5.62
N ASN A 27 -11.76 -3.79 -4.62
CA ASN A 27 -11.86 -4.19 -3.22
C ASN A 27 -13.32 -4.23 -2.73
N TYR A 28 -14.16 -3.28 -3.14
CA TYR A 28 -15.58 -3.29 -2.81
C TYR A 28 -16.37 -4.28 -3.67
N GLY A 29 -16.04 -4.41 -4.95
CA GLY A 29 -16.64 -5.42 -5.83
C GLY A 29 -16.46 -6.84 -5.29
N MET A 30 -15.28 -7.13 -4.73
CA MET A 30 -14.96 -8.43 -4.11
C MET A 30 -15.66 -8.66 -2.76
N VAL A 31 -15.92 -7.62 -1.99
CA VAL A 31 -16.68 -7.71 -0.74
C VAL A 31 -18.17 -7.99 -1.02
N LEU A 32 -18.71 -7.45 -2.11
CA LEU A 32 -20.15 -7.51 -2.42
C LEU A 32 -20.58 -8.69 -3.29
N THR A 33 -19.73 -9.15 -4.20
CA THR A 33 -20.08 -10.21 -5.16
C THR A 33 -19.36 -11.52 -4.82
N HIS A 34 -18.14 -11.73 -5.34
CA HIS A 34 -17.22 -12.82 -4.97
C HIS A 34 -15.78 -12.44 -5.38
N GLN A 35 -14.79 -13.25 -4.97
CA GLN A 35 -13.38 -13.03 -5.32
C GLN A 35 -13.15 -13.05 -6.84
N VAL A 36 -12.42 -12.06 -7.33
CA VAL A 36 -11.99 -11.98 -8.74
C VAL A 36 -10.76 -12.86 -8.94
N ALA A 37 -10.82 -13.78 -9.90
CA ALA A 37 -9.88 -14.90 -9.97
C ALA A 37 -8.42 -14.54 -10.28
N LEU A 38 -8.10 -13.40 -10.90
CA LEU A 38 -6.70 -13.08 -11.28
C LEU A 38 -6.17 -11.79 -10.65
N LEU A 39 -7.07 -10.84 -10.36
CA LEU A 39 -6.74 -9.46 -10.00
C LEU A 39 -7.14 -9.13 -8.55
N ASP A 40 -7.52 -10.12 -7.77
CA ASP A 40 -7.91 -9.95 -6.37
C ASP A 40 -6.85 -9.22 -5.56
N HIS A 41 -5.55 -9.53 -5.72
CA HIS A 41 -4.48 -8.81 -5.01
C HIS A 41 -4.53 -7.29 -5.18
N LEU A 42 -5.04 -6.78 -6.33
CA LEU A 42 -5.15 -5.34 -6.59
C LEU A 42 -6.05 -4.59 -5.61
N TRP A 43 -6.77 -5.29 -4.73
CA TRP A 43 -7.50 -4.67 -3.62
C TRP A 43 -6.62 -3.71 -2.82
N SER A 44 -5.34 -4.03 -2.58
CA SER A 44 -4.47 -3.15 -1.79
C SER A 44 -4.04 -1.91 -2.58
N LEU A 45 -3.93 -2.01 -3.91
CA LEU A 45 -3.68 -0.86 -4.79
C LEU A 45 -4.88 0.10 -4.79
N SER A 46 -6.10 -0.45 -4.85
CA SER A 46 -7.33 0.33 -4.65
C SER A 46 -7.35 1.07 -3.32
N VAL A 47 -7.01 0.40 -2.22
CA VAL A 47 -6.94 1.03 -0.89
C VAL A 47 -5.93 2.18 -0.87
N GLU A 48 -4.77 1.99 -1.48
CA GLU A 48 -3.72 3.01 -1.55
C GLU A 48 -4.21 4.27 -2.27
N GLU A 49 -4.80 4.13 -3.47
CA GLU A 49 -5.37 5.25 -4.21
C GLU A 49 -6.51 5.95 -3.46
N HIS A 50 -7.42 5.19 -2.84
CA HIS A 50 -8.47 5.76 -2.01
C HIS A 50 -7.89 6.56 -0.83
N ALA A 51 -6.88 6.03 -0.15
CA ALA A 51 -6.24 6.71 0.97
C ALA A 51 -5.57 8.02 0.52
N TYR A 52 -4.91 8.03 -0.66
CA TYR A 52 -4.31 9.24 -1.21
C TYR A 52 -5.33 10.29 -1.62
N MET A 53 -6.45 9.89 -2.25
CA MET A 53 -7.55 10.80 -2.55
C MET A 53 -8.14 11.42 -1.28
N ILE A 54 -8.34 10.62 -0.23
CA ILE A 54 -8.83 11.11 1.06
C ILE A 54 -7.81 12.07 1.68
N LEU A 55 -6.52 11.72 1.73
CA LEU A 55 -5.48 12.61 2.25
C LEU A 55 -5.41 13.93 1.48
N ALA A 56 -5.55 13.91 0.16
CA ALA A 56 -5.61 15.13 -0.66
C ALA A 56 -6.84 15.98 -0.29
N GLY A 57 -8.02 15.37 -0.14
CA GLY A 57 -9.22 16.06 0.35
C GLY A 57 -9.04 16.66 1.75
N LEU A 58 -8.46 15.90 2.68
CA LEU A 58 -8.15 16.39 4.02
C LEU A 58 -7.15 17.55 4.01
N ALA A 59 -6.14 17.50 3.14
CA ALA A 59 -5.19 18.59 2.97
C ALA A 59 -5.88 19.87 2.46
N LEU A 60 -6.83 19.75 1.53
CA LEU A 60 -7.64 20.89 1.07
C LEU A 60 -8.54 21.45 2.18
N LEU A 61 -9.21 20.58 2.94
CA LEU A 61 -10.13 20.97 4.02
C LEU A 61 -9.40 21.65 5.19
N THR A 62 -8.24 21.13 5.56
CA THR A 62 -7.47 21.66 6.71
C THR A 62 -6.53 22.80 6.32
N GLY A 63 -6.21 22.92 5.02
CA GLY A 63 -5.37 23.97 4.47
C GLY A 63 -4.00 24.03 5.18
N ARG A 64 -3.67 25.20 5.73
CA ARG A 64 -2.41 25.41 6.47
C ARG A 64 -2.46 24.98 7.95
N ARG A 65 -3.61 24.52 8.45
CA ARG A 65 -3.80 24.14 9.87
C ARG A 65 -3.27 22.73 10.14
N SER A 66 -1.95 22.61 10.19
CA SER A 66 -1.25 21.33 10.37
C SER A 66 -1.67 20.54 11.61
N THR A 67 -2.03 21.22 12.71
CA THR A 67 -2.46 20.55 13.96
C THR A 67 -3.84 19.92 13.81
N SER A 68 -4.80 20.64 13.23
CA SER A 68 -6.13 20.10 12.91
C SER A 68 -6.04 18.92 11.94
N GLY A 69 -5.19 19.03 10.90
CA GLY A 69 -4.91 17.93 9.99
C GLY A 69 -4.36 16.70 10.69
N ALA A 70 -3.38 16.88 11.59
CA ALA A 70 -2.81 15.77 12.35
C ALA A 70 -3.86 15.08 13.24
N TRP A 71 -4.68 15.83 13.97
CA TRP A 71 -5.74 15.27 14.82
C TRP A 71 -6.81 14.54 14.02
N LEU A 72 -7.24 15.10 12.88
CA LEU A 72 -8.24 14.46 12.03
C LEU A 72 -7.72 13.14 11.45
N MET A 73 -6.48 13.11 10.95
CA MET A 73 -5.87 11.88 10.47
C MET A 73 -5.63 10.87 11.59
N ALA A 74 -5.26 11.31 12.80
CA ALA A 74 -5.16 10.43 13.97
C ALA A 74 -6.52 9.82 14.33
N ALA A 75 -7.58 10.63 14.32
CA ALA A 75 -8.94 10.16 14.58
C ALA A 75 -9.38 9.13 13.53
N MET A 76 -9.15 9.39 12.25
CA MET A 76 -9.49 8.44 11.17
C MET A 76 -8.70 7.13 11.27
N GLY A 77 -7.38 7.20 11.54
CA GLY A 77 -6.57 6.00 11.75
C GLY A 77 -7.01 5.20 12.98
N THR A 78 -7.38 5.88 14.07
CA THR A 78 -7.86 5.24 15.30
C THR A 78 -9.24 4.61 15.08
N LEU A 79 -10.16 5.31 14.40
CA LEU A 79 -11.47 4.76 14.04
C LEU A 79 -11.34 3.54 13.12
N ALA A 80 -10.39 3.55 12.18
CA ALA A 80 -10.10 2.39 11.33
C ALA A 80 -9.61 1.18 12.16
N ALA A 81 -8.74 1.40 13.15
CA ALA A 81 -8.29 0.35 14.06
C ALA A 81 -9.44 -0.17 14.95
N VAL A 82 -10.25 0.72 15.51
CA VAL A 82 -11.43 0.34 16.32
C VAL A 82 -12.43 -0.45 15.48
N ASN A 83 -12.70 -0.01 14.26
CA ASN A 83 -13.58 -0.71 13.33
C ASN A 83 -13.05 -2.12 13.03
N ALA A 84 -11.74 -2.30 12.85
CA ALA A 84 -11.14 -3.63 12.68
C ALA A 84 -11.44 -4.54 13.88
N VAL A 85 -11.19 -4.06 15.10
CA VAL A 85 -11.42 -4.80 16.34
C VAL A 85 -12.89 -5.14 16.52
N VAL A 86 -13.78 -4.16 16.36
CA VAL A 86 -15.22 -4.37 16.49
C VAL A 86 -15.73 -5.37 15.45
N SER A 87 -15.33 -5.21 14.18
CA SER A 87 -15.72 -6.13 13.12
C SER A 87 -15.26 -7.56 13.37
N ARG A 88 -14.02 -7.76 13.85
CA ARG A 88 -13.42 -9.09 14.02
C ARG A 88 -13.84 -9.78 15.30
N GLU A 89 -13.77 -9.08 16.43
CA GLU A 89 -13.94 -9.66 17.76
C GLU A 89 -15.39 -9.59 18.25
N LEU A 90 -16.12 -8.51 17.91
CA LEU A 90 -17.51 -8.35 18.36
C LEU A 90 -18.52 -8.83 17.33
N LEU A 91 -18.28 -8.58 16.04
CA LEU A 91 -19.22 -8.94 14.96
C LEU A 91 -18.87 -10.26 14.25
N GLY A 92 -17.74 -10.89 14.59
CA GLY A 92 -17.33 -12.18 14.03
C GLY A 92 -17.05 -12.18 12.52
N GLN A 93 -16.75 -11.02 11.92
CA GLN A 93 -16.47 -10.90 10.49
C GLN A 93 -15.15 -11.59 10.12
N THR A 94 -15.09 -12.14 8.91
CA THR A 94 -13.87 -12.77 8.38
C THR A 94 -12.77 -11.73 8.11
N LEU A 95 -11.52 -12.19 8.02
CA LEU A 95 -10.38 -11.32 7.73
C LEU A 95 -10.58 -10.54 6.40
N GLN A 96 -11.11 -11.20 5.37
CA GLN A 96 -11.33 -10.59 4.07
C GLN A 96 -12.43 -9.51 4.13
N GLN A 97 -13.53 -9.78 4.83
CA GLN A 97 -14.63 -8.83 4.99
C GLN A 97 -14.21 -7.57 5.73
N THR A 98 -13.27 -7.68 6.67
CA THR A 98 -12.77 -6.54 7.46
C THR A 98 -11.63 -5.81 6.74
N HIS A 99 -10.55 -6.51 6.37
CA HIS A 99 -9.29 -5.87 5.98
C HIS A 99 -9.17 -5.49 4.52
N TRP A 100 -10.06 -5.94 3.63
CA TRP A 100 -10.04 -5.50 2.24
C TRP A 100 -10.74 -4.16 2.03
N ARG A 101 -11.55 -3.73 2.99
CA ARG A 101 -12.26 -2.46 2.90
C ARG A 101 -11.31 -1.31 3.26
N THR A 102 -11.39 -0.23 2.48
CA THR A 102 -10.52 0.95 2.64
C THR A 102 -10.64 1.57 4.03
N ASP A 103 -11.84 1.57 4.62
CA ASP A 103 -12.12 2.19 5.92
C ASP A 103 -11.38 1.54 7.08
N VAL A 104 -10.94 0.28 6.93
CA VAL A 104 -10.05 -0.39 7.87
C VAL A 104 -8.60 -0.35 7.37
N ALA A 105 -8.38 -0.74 6.12
CA ALA A 105 -7.05 -0.96 5.55
C ALA A 105 -6.18 0.31 5.51
N ALA A 106 -6.79 1.50 5.37
CA ALA A 106 -6.08 2.77 5.35
C ALA A 106 -5.55 3.23 6.73
N CYS A 107 -5.79 2.47 7.80
CA CYS A 107 -5.36 2.77 9.18
C CYS A 107 -3.89 3.24 9.26
N GLY A 108 -2.95 2.42 8.79
CA GLY A 108 -1.52 2.73 8.85
C GLY A 108 -1.13 3.98 8.06
N VAL A 109 -1.82 4.26 6.95
CA VAL A 109 -1.58 5.45 6.11
C VAL A 109 -1.99 6.73 6.86
N PHE A 110 -3.18 6.75 7.45
CA PHE A 110 -3.65 7.90 8.21
C PHE A 110 -2.83 8.14 9.49
N LEU A 111 -2.45 7.08 10.21
CA LEU A 111 -1.57 7.19 11.37
C LEU A 111 -0.19 7.73 10.97
N SER A 112 0.39 7.26 9.87
CA SER A 112 1.68 7.74 9.37
C SER A 112 1.61 9.21 8.95
N ALA A 113 0.55 9.62 8.24
CA ALA A 113 0.37 11.00 7.82
C ALA A 113 0.21 11.94 9.04
N SER A 114 -0.56 11.52 10.05
CA SER A 114 -0.72 12.25 11.31
C SER A 114 0.63 12.41 12.03
N LEU A 115 1.34 11.30 12.26
CA LEU A 115 2.62 11.29 12.96
C LEU A 115 3.68 12.11 12.22
N TRP A 116 3.69 12.08 10.89
CA TRP A 116 4.58 12.93 10.10
C TRP A 116 4.34 14.42 10.37
N LEU A 117 3.07 14.87 10.40
CA LEU A 117 2.74 16.26 10.73
C LEU A 117 3.17 16.66 12.14
N VAL A 118 3.11 15.72 13.11
CA VAL A 118 3.54 15.95 14.49
C VAL A 118 5.06 15.97 14.61
N PHE A 119 5.77 15.06 13.95
CA PHE A 119 7.21 14.84 14.10
C PHE A 119 8.09 15.65 13.15
N ARG A 120 7.56 16.22 12.06
CA ARG A 120 8.36 16.92 11.04
C ARG A 120 9.28 18.03 11.59
N HIS A 121 8.93 18.66 12.71
CA HIS A 121 9.75 19.70 13.38
C HIS A 121 10.23 19.30 14.78
N ARG A 122 10.08 18.03 15.16
CA ARG A 122 10.46 17.52 16.47
C ARG A 122 11.70 16.63 16.34
N LYS A 123 12.55 16.66 17.36
CA LYS A 123 13.61 15.66 17.53
C LYS A 123 12.96 14.38 18.05
N VAL A 124 13.21 13.28 17.37
CA VAL A 124 12.76 11.95 17.79
C VAL A 124 14.00 11.10 18.03
N TRP A 125 13.91 10.20 19.01
CA TRP A 125 15.01 9.29 19.34
C TRP A 125 15.36 8.40 18.13
N PRO A 126 16.63 8.29 17.72
CA PRO A 126 17.02 7.56 16.51
C PRO A 126 16.58 6.09 16.47
N TRP A 127 16.51 5.43 17.62
CA TRP A 127 16.12 4.02 17.69
C TRP A 127 14.61 3.78 17.71
N ALA A 128 13.79 4.84 17.77
CA ALA A 128 12.33 4.71 17.71
C ALA A 128 11.90 3.95 16.44
N GLY A 129 12.49 4.29 15.28
CA GLY A 129 12.19 3.64 14.01
C GLY A 129 12.42 2.13 14.01
N PRO A 130 13.67 1.67 14.22
CA PRO A 130 14.01 0.25 14.26
C PRO A 130 13.26 -0.54 15.33
N ILE A 131 13.10 0.02 16.55
CA ILE A 131 12.40 -0.66 17.63
C ILE A 131 10.92 -0.80 17.31
N CYS A 132 10.27 0.26 16.83
CA CYS A 132 8.87 0.17 16.43
C CYS A 132 8.67 -0.74 15.21
N ALA A 133 9.64 -0.85 14.29
CA ALA A 133 9.60 -1.84 13.21
C ALA A 133 9.61 -3.27 13.76
N ALA A 134 10.49 -3.57 14.72
CA ALA A 134 10.54 -4.88 15.38
C ALA A 134 9.26 -5.18 16.16
N ILE A 135 8.73 -4.19 16.89
CA ILE A 135 7.43 -4.30 17.59
C ILE A 135 6.30 -4.58 16.60
N ALA A 136 6.25 -3.85 15.48
CA ALA A 136 5.21 -4.04 14.46
C ALA A 136 5.19 -5.48 13.92
N VAL A 137 6.38 -6.06 13.68
CA VAL A 137 6.54 -7.46 13.26
C VAL A 137 6.13 -8.43 14.38
N ALA A 138 6.59 -8.21 15.62
CA ALA A 138 6.24 -9.05 16.76
C ALA A 138 4.72 -9.07 17.00
N CYS A 139 4.06 -7.92 16.90
CA CYS A 139 2.61 -7.80 17.04
C CYS A 139 1.84 -8.64 16.02
N LYS A 140 2.39 -8.93 14.82
CA LYS A 140 1.69 -9.76 13.82
C LYS A 140 1.43 -11.20 14.27
N PHE A 141 2.15 -11.67 15.28
CA PHE A 141 2.00 -12.99 15.88
C PHE A 141 1.08 -13.00 17.10
N ALA A 142 0.48 -11.87 17.47
CA ALA A 142 -0.50 -11.80 18.55
C ALA A 142 -1.88 -12.31 18.10
N ASP A 143 -2.62 -12.90 19.04
CA ASP A 143 -3.96 -13.47 18.77
C ASP A 143 -5.07 -12.41 18.76
N HIS A 144 -4.89 -11.30 19.47
CA HIS A 144 -5.88 -10.22 19.58
C HIS A 144 -5.74 -9.20 18.46
N GLU A 145 -6.86 -8.82 17.83
CA GLU A 145 -6.93 -7.92 16.69
C GLU A 145 -6.40 -6.52 17.05
N ALA A 146 -6.67 -6.08 18.28
CA ALA A 146 -6.19 -4.80 18.80
C ALA A 146 -4.65 -4.72 18.78
N VAL A 147 -3.96 -5.83 19.03
CA VAL A 147 -2.49 -5.91 18.99
C VAL A 147 -2.01 -6.17 17.57
N GLN A 148 -2.57 -7.21 16.93
CA GLN A 148 -2.15 -7.70 15.62
C GLN A 148 -2.32 -6.67 14.50
N PHE A 149 -3.41 -5.91 14.56
CA PHE A 149 -3.72 -4.88 13.58
C PHE A 149 -3.51 -3.48 14.15
N GLY A 150 -4.13 -3.16 15.29
CA GLY A 150 -4.08 -1.81 15.86
C GLY A 150 -2.65 -1.38 16.23
N LEU A 151 -2.06 -2.07 17.22
CA LEU A 151 -0.72 -1.74 17.71
C LEU A 151 0.35 -1.95 16.62
N SER A 152 0.22 -2.99 15.79
CA SER A 152 1.13 -3.23 14.67
C SER A 152 1.13 -2.07 13.67
N ASN A 153 -0.04 -1.56 13.26
CA ASN A 153 -0.12 -0.42 12.33
C ASN A 153 0.40 0.87 12.97
N LEU A 154 0.13 1.11 14.25
CA LEU A 154 0.65 2.27 14.96
C LEU A 154 2.18 2.22 15.07
N ALA A 155 2.73 1.06 15.46
CA ALA A 155 4.17 0.85 15.55
C ALA A 155 4.82 0.98 14.16
N LEU A 156 4.21 0.44 13.10
CA LEU A 156 4.70 0.60 11.74
C LEU A 156 4.65 2.07 11.28
N ALA A 157 3.62 2.81 11.65
CA ALA A 157 3.51 4.22 11.34
C ALA A 157 4.62 5.05 12.00
N VAL A 158 4.94 4.77 13.28
CA VAL A 158 6.11 5.36 13.94
C VAL A 158 7.41 4.94 13.25
N ALA A 159 7.53 3.67 12.87
CA ALA A 159 8.72 3.13 12.22
C ALA A 159 9.04 3.85 10.90
N ILE A 160 8.04 3.98 10.04
CA ILE A 160 8.17 4.62 8.72
C ILE A 160 8.42 6.12 8.86
N THR A 161 7.70 6.81 9.75
CA THR A 161 7.81 8.28 9.90
C THR A 161 9.12 8.74 10.53
N THR A 162 9.86 7.84 11.19
CA THR A 162 11.12 8.15 11.89
C THR A 162 12.35 7.49 11.25
N ILE A 163 12.17 6.79 10.12
CA ILE A 163 13.21 6.00 9.46
C ILE A 163 14.40 6.86 8.96
N ASP A 164 14.13 8.11 8.60
CA ASP A 164 15.12 9.10 8.15
C ASP A 164 16.11 9.49 9.26
N ARG A 165 15.66 9.39 10.52
CA ARG A 165 16.43 9.68 11.74
C ARG A 165 17.13 8.45 12.33
N ALA A 166 16.95 7.27 11.75
CA ALA A 166 17.50 6.03 12.28
C ALA A 166 19.06 5.99 12.27
N PRO A 167 19.70 5.12 13.07
CA PRO A 167 21.16 4.97 13.07
C PRO A 167 21.72 4.74 11.67
N LYS A 168 22.94 5.22 11.41
CA LYS A 168 23.59 5.11 10.08
C LYS A 168 23.64 3.67 9.57
N LEU A 169 23.95 2.71 10.45
CA LEU A 169 23.99 1.28 10.12
C LEU A 169 22.64 0.80 9.56
N PHE A 170 21.55 1.11 10.26
CA PHE A 170 20.20 0.71 9.86
C PHE A 170 19.79 1.34 8.52
N ARG A 171 20.03 2.65 8.34
CA ARG A 171 19.78 3.34 7.08
C ARG A 171 20.63 2.81 5.93
N SER A 172 21.89 2.45 6.20
CA SER A 172 22.79 1.88 5.18
C SER A 172 22.34 0.49 4.74
N ALA A 173 21.87 -0.34 5.68
CA ALA A 173 21.30 -1.65 5.36
C ALA A 173 20.03 -1.51 4.49
N LEU A 174 19.12 -0.59 4.84
CA LEU A 174 17.89 -0.35 4.07
C LEU A 174 18.13 0.30 2.71
N SER A 175 19.22 1.06 2.57
CA SER A 175 19.62 1.71 1.31
C SER A 175 20.63 0.90 0.50
N ALA A 176 20.87 -0.37 0.88
CA ALA A 176 21.74 -1.26 0.13
C ALA A 176 21.29 -1.33 -1.34
N GLY A 177 22.25 -1.25 -2.27
CA GLY A 177 21.96 -1.10 -3.70
C GLY A 177 21.06 -2.20 -4.27
N TRP A 178 21.23 -3.45 -3.80
CA TRP A 178 20.39 -4.58 -4.19
C TRP A 178 18.96 -4.44 -3.65
N LEU A 179 18.80 -4.03 -2.39
CA LEU A 179 17.50 -3.85 -1.76
C LEU A 179 16.72 -2.71 -2.42
N ARG A 180 17.42 -1.62 -2.77
CA ARG A 180 16.85 -0.53 -3.57
C ARG A 180 16.36 -1.01 -4.93
N ARG A 181 17.11 -1.89 -5.62
CA ARG A 181 16.68 -2.47 -6.92
C ARG A 181 15.45 -3.35 -6.76
N ILE A 182 15.40 -4.17 -5.71
CA ILE A 182 14.20 -4.96 -5.38
C ILE A 182 13.00 -4.03 -5.14
N GLY A 183 13.20 -2.94 -4.39
CA GLY A 183 12.18 -1.92 -4.19
C GLY A 183 11.68 -1.29 -5.49
N LEU A 184 12.57 -1.03 -6.46
CA LEU A 184 12.19 -0.53 -7.78
C LEU A 184 11.36 -1.53 -8.59
N TYR A 185 11.67 -2.83 -8.50
CA TYR A 185 10.91 -3.88 -9.19
C TYR A 185 9.65 -4.31 -8.45
N SER A 186 9.46 -3.86 -7.21
CA SER A 186 8.42 -4.35 -6.30
C SER A 186 7.02 -4.26 -6.89
N PHE A 187 6.69 -3.19 -7.60
CA PHE A 187 5.39 -3.00 -8.23
C PHE A 187 5.13 -4.05 -9.32
N SER A 188 6.04 -4.21 -10.28
CA SER A 188 5.91 -5.26 -11.30
C SER A 188 5.92 -6.68 -10.70
N MET A 189 6.73 -6.95 -9.67
CA MET A 189 6.68 -8.24 -8.96
C MET A 189 5.33 -8.48 -8.28
N TYR A 190 4.78 -7.44 -7.66
CA TYR A 190 3.48 -7.48 -7.00
C TYR A 190 2.33 -7.79 -7.98
N LEU A 191 2.37 -7.24 -9.20
CA LEU A 191 1.39 -7.53 -10.24
C LEU A 191 1.45 -8.98 -10.74
N TRP A 192 2.65 -9.51 -10.95
CA TRP A 192 2.83 -10.81 -11.62
C TRP A 192 2.92 -11.99 -10.64
N GLN A 193 3.21 -11.79 -9.36
CA GLN A 193 3.32 -12.92 -8.41
C GLN A 193 2.02 -13.73 -8.30
N GLN A 194 0.85 -13.09 -8.24
CA GLN A 194 -0.40 -13.77 -7.93
C GLN A 194 -0.94 -14.59 -9.10
N PRO A 195 -0.92 -14.10 -10.36
CA PRO A 195 -1.22 -14.93 -11.54
C PRO A 195 -0.45 -16.25 -11.57
N PHE A 196 0.87 -16.21 -11.36
CA PHE A 196 1.72 -17.40 -11.37
C PHE A 196 1.49 -18.30 -10.16
N TYR A 197 1.25 -17.73 -8.98
CA TYR A 197 0.84 -18.50 -7.81
C TYR A 197 -0.47 -19.28 -8.05
N LYS A 198 -1.44 -18.67 -8.73
CA LYS A 198 -2.70 -19.34 -9.06
C LYS A 198 -2.54 -20.43 -10.11
N MET A 199 -1.67 -20.22 -11.11
CA MET A 199 -1.29 -21.28 -12.05
C MET A 199 -0.63 -22.46 -11.34
N PHE A 200 0.21 -22.21 -10.33
CA PHE A 200 0.82 -23.26 -9.52
C PHE A 200 -0.25 -24.06 -8.75
N ARG A 201 -1.18 -23.36 -8.10
CA ARG A 201 -2.31 -23.97 -7.38
C ARG A 201 -3.24 -24.77 -8.29
N ALA A 202 -3.34 -24.39 -9.56
CA ALA A 202 -4.09 -25.11 -10.59
C ALA A 202 -3.34 -26.33 -11.18
N GLY A 203 -2.10 -26.59 -10.74
CA GLY A 203 -1.30 -27.71 -11.23
C GLY A 203 -0.74 -27.51 -12.65
N ALA A 204 -0.66 -26.28 -13.14
CA ALA A 204 -0.24 -26.01 -14.52
C ALA A 204 1.24 -26.34 -14.79
N ALA A 205 2.13 -26.14 -13.80
CA ALA A 205 3.55 -26.43 -13.89
C ALA A 205 4.21 -26.51 -12.50
N PRO A 206 5.43 -27.10 -12.39
CA PRO A 206 6.22 -27.11 -11.16
C PRO A 206 6.54 -25.71 -10.61
N ALA A 207 6.62 -25.59 -9.28
CA ALA A 207 6.86 -24.32 -8.60
C ALA A 207 8.10 -23.55 -9.09
N PRO A 208 9.28 -24.17 -9.32
CA PRO A 208 10.47 -23.43 -9.76
C PRO A 208 10.26 -22.76 -11.13
N ILE A 209 9.57 -23.42 -12.05
CA ILE A 209 9.31 -22.90 -13.40
C ILE A 209 8.38 -21.68 -13.31
N LEU A 210 7.32 -21.76 -12.51
CA LEU A 210 6.37 -20.65 -12.34
C LEU A 210 6.96 -19.48 -11.55
N LEU A 211 7.84 -19.74 -10.59
CA LEU A 211 8.57 -18.70 -9.88
C LEU A 211 9.52 -17.95 -10.82
N CYS A 212 10.30 -18.69 -11.63
CA CYS A 212 11.14 -18.10 -12.67
C CYS A 212 10.30 -17.33 -13.69
N GLY A 213 9.15 -17.88 -14.11
CA GLY A 213 8.19 -17.20 -14.98
C GLY A 213 7.71 -15.88 -14.38
N ALA A 214 7.27 -15.88 -13.12
CA ALA A 214 6.83 -14.67 -12.43
C ALA A 214 7.93 -13.60 -12.38
N ALA A 215 9.18 -14.00 -12.06
CA ALA A 215 10.32 -13.09 -12.02
C ALA A 215 10.65 -12.51 -13.41
N ILE A 216 10.65 -13.36 -14.45
CA ILE A 216 10.92 -12.93 -15.83
C ILE A 216 9.83 -11.95 -16.30
N TYR A 217 8.55 -12.29 -16.11
CA TYR A 217 7.44 -11.42 -16.50
C TYR A 217 7.41 -10.12 -15.70
N ALA A 218 7.73 -10.14 -14.41
CA ALA A 218 7.90 -8.93 -13.62
C ALA A 218 9.02 -8.03 -14.17
N LEU A 219 10.18 -8.59 -14.53
CA LEU A 219 11.27 -7.81 -15.12
C LEU A 219 10.91 -7.28 -16.51
N LEU A 220 10.30 -8.10 -17.36
CA LEU A 220 9.83 -7.67 -18.69
C LEU A 220 8.81 -6.53 -18.56
N SER A 221 7.82 -6.68 -17.68
CA SER A 221 6.84 -5.64 -17.36
C SER A 221 7.50 -4.36 -16.88
N PHE A 222 8.51 -4.47 -16.00
CA PHE A 222 9.24 -3.32 -15.50
C PHE A 222 9.96 -2.56 -16.62
N TYR A 223 10.71 -3.25 -17.47
CA TYR A 223 11.52 -2.61 -18.51
C TYR A 223 10.71 -2.14 -19.71
N LEU A 224 9.66 -2.86 -20.08
CA LEU A 224 8.87 -2.59 -21.29
C LEU A 224 7.67 -1.67 -21.04
N VAL A 225 7.07 -1.71 -19.85
CA VAL A 225 5.84 -0.97 -19.55
C VAL A 225 6.09 0.07 -18.46
N GLU A 226 6.53 -0.37 -17.29
CA GLU A 226 6.56 0.46 -16.09
C GLU A 226 7.56 1.62 -16.20
N ASN A 227 8.84 1.33 -16.47
CA ASN A 227 9.90 2.33 -16.53
C ASN A 227 9.71 3.34 -17.68
N PRO A 228 9.31 2.94 -18.91
CA PRO A 228 8.95 3.88 -19.97
C PRO A 228 7.79 4.79 -19.57
N SER A 229 6.74 4.23 -18.96
CA SER A 229 5.56 5.00 -18.53
C SER A 229 5.91 6.00 -17.43
N ARG A 230 6.67 5.56 -16.42
CA ARG A 230 7.19 6.44 -15.35
C ARG A 230 8.00 7.61 -15.93
N ARG A 231 8.90 7.34 -16.88
CA ARG A 231 9.70 8.39 -17.55
C ARG A 231 8.82 9.34 -18.35
N ALA A 232 7.87 8.83 -19.12
CA ALA A 232 6.95 9.64 -19.90
C ALA A 232 6.11 10.58 -19.01
N LEU A 233 5.53 10.05 -17.94
CA LEU A 233 4.74 10.84 -16.98
C LEU A 233 5.57 11.94 -16.30
N ASN A 234 6.78 11.62 -15.85
CA ASN A 234 7.68 12.61 -15.25
C ASN A 234 8.02 13.74 -16.24
N LEU A 235 8.31 13.39 -17.50
CA LEU A 235 8.59 14.38 -18.55
C LEU A 235 7.38 15.27 -18.85
N LEU A 236 6.18 14.70 -18.89
CA LEU A 236 4.94 15.46 -19.08
C LEU A 236 4.69 16.43 -17.92
N PHE A 237 4.91 15.97 -16.68
CA PHE A 237 4.74 16.78 -15.49
C PHE A 237 5.75 17.92 -15.41
N ASP A 238 7.03 17.66 -15.71
CA ASP A 238 8.08 18.68 -15.76
C ASP A 238 7.77 19.77 -16.80
N ARG A 239 7.25 19.37 -17.97
CA ARG A 239 6.81 20.33 -19.00
C ARG A 239 5.66 21.18 -18.52
N TRP A 240 4.66 20.57 -17.88
CA TRP A 240 3.49 21.28 -17.33
C TRP A 240 3.87 22.28 -16.22
N LEU A 241 4.81 21.93 -15.34
CA LEU A 241 5.31 22.86 -14.33
C LEU A 241 6.04 24.06 -14.93
N LYS A 242 6.89 23.82 -15.94
CA LYS A 242 7.61 24.89 -16.64
C LYS A 242 6.69 25.87 -17.36
N THR A 243 5.58 25.39 -17.94
CA THR A 243 4.63 26.27 -18.64
C THR A 243 3.79 27.12 -17.68
N ARG A 244 3.51 26.64 -16.45
CA ARG A 244 2.70 27.38 -15.46
C ARG A 244 3.48 28.26 -14.49
N SER A 245 4.80 28.11 -14.39
CA SER A 245 5.64 28.92 -13.50
C SER A 245 6.81 29.62 -14.21
N PRO A 246 6.58 30.66 -15.04
CA PRO A 246 7.69 31.49 -15.54
C PRO A 246 8.42 32.22 -14.39
N ARG A 247 7.74 32.52 -13.27
CA ARG A 247 8.20 33.43 -12.21
C ARG A 247 9.10 32.84 -11.13
N LEU A 248 9.34 31.52 -11.12
CA LEU A 248 10.23 30.91 -10.10
C LEU A 248 11.71 30.88 -10.53
N SER A 249 12.03 31.25 -11.77
CA SER A 249 13.41 31.26 -12.29
C SER A 249 14.14 32.59 -12.10
N SER A 250 13.46 33.67 -11.70
CA SER A 250 14.05 35.02 -11.60
C SER A 250 14.38 35.49 -10.18
N GLN A 251 14.20 34.67 -9.14
CA GLN A 251 14.51 35.02 -7.74
C GLN A 251 15.73 34.27 -7.15
N GLY A 252 16.50 33.57 -7.98
CA GLY A 252 17.70 32.83 -7.57
C GLY A 252 19.05 33.44 -7.97
N GLN A 253 19.06 34.66 -8.52
CA GLN A 253 20.28 35.37 -8.92
C GLN A 253 20.18 36.84 -8.51
N THR A 254 20.43 37.12 -7.23
CA THR A 254 21.00 38.39 -6.74
C THR A 254 21.67 38.10 -5.41
#